data_AF-A0A1F8EIK2-F1
#
_entry.id   AF-A0A1F8EIK2-F1
#
_cell.length_a   1.000
_cell.length_b   1.000
_cell.length_c   1.000
_cell.angle_alpha   90.00
_cell.angle_beta   90.00
_cell.angle_gamma   90.00
#
_symmetry.space_group_name_H-M   'P 1'
#
loop_
_entity.id
_entity.type
_entity.pdbx_description
1 polymer ?
#
loop_
_entity_poly.entity_id
_entity_poly.type
_entity_poly.pdbx_seq_one_letter_code
_entity_poly.pdbx_strand_id
1 'polypeptide(L)'
;MGYTKIMSRFNPKELKSFMDLPDEEKLNFQELGDGGFVRKEVEKNPEVAHRMGIVEDQIINTLKHELEVGGLSQQEALTRYNEAGEKYDYKNQKLYGDILRKFSDVEFLSSGKDYDEATKQAFKKRWDSLGYSDKTQSSFLEGIDKKDLEVVSRLLLDKRFSRKGDLAKLLEDESSIKTIFNYVKDKDINVVALLIEKSRDKDFKIRALREISEIVNSLVSTEKRDAEYHLNSIQASLAEYLILSGNHTDFFNLVEDGLIKAESANSFLHKIDSDHVLYQLVTRTSNPRTVIRIFKFMADPVIFARIIETQGLEFKNLNEGQRSNVLKMAEKYLNALNSEPQIFEADRLKDQNKFVIGVTTDNEGKYYISWSNTGSHGYHKDIFQSLQREFRINIQDDFRSGGYIQLGQEDGGAMAIFDSSSGDFGNYSHKVLERFKPKLREALRNSLGKEVEVKIDISR
;
A
#
# COMPACT_ATOMS: atom_id res chain seq x y z
N MET A 1 12.20 -27.19 -9.01
CA MET A 1 13.03 -27.30 -10.23
C MET A 1 14.12 -26.25 -10.13
N GLY A 2 15.37 -26.68 -10.01
CA GLY A 2 16.52 -25.78 -9.84
C GLY A 2 16.92 -25.16 -11.18
N TYR A 3 17.09 -23.84 -11.20
CA TYR A 3 17.57 -23.11 -12.37
C TYR A 3 19.09 -23.00 -12.26
N THR A 4 19.81 -23.58 -13.22
CA THR A 4 21.27 -23.43 -13.34
C THR A 4 21.55 -22.15 -14.13
N LYS A 5 22.24 -21.20 -13.51
CA LYS A 5 22.50 -19.84 -14.02
C LYS A 5 23.53 -19.85 -15.15
N ILE A 6 23.35 -18.94 -16.11
CA ILE A 6 24.30 -18.65 -17.19
C ILE A 6 25.62 -18.18 -16.57
N MET A 7 26.69 -18.93 -16.83
CA MET A 7 28.03 -18.53 -16.47
C MET A 7 28.57 -17.56 -17.52
N SER A 8 28.72 -16.27 -17.19
CA SER A 8 29.67 -15.39 -17.89
C SER A 8 31.10 -15.74 -17.45
N ARG A 9 31.52 -17.00 -17.70
CA ARG A 9 32.95 -17.27 -17.74
C ARG A 9 33.41 -16.64 -19.02
N PHE A 10 33.98 -15.44 -18.97
CA PHE A 10 35.23 -15.07 -19.64
C PHE A 10 35.66 -13.66 -19.21
N ASN A 11 36.96 -13.50 -18.95
CA ASN A 11 37.58 -12.24 -18.57
C ASN A 11 37.40 -11.23 -19.74
N PRO A 12 36.81 -10.04 -19.55
CA PRO A 12 36.56 -9.07 -20.63
C PRO A 12 37.82 -8.63 -21.39
N LYS A 13 39.00 -8.93 -20.85
CA LYS A 13 40.29 -8.64 -21.49
C LYS A 13 40.75 -9.68 -22.51
N GLU A 14 40.14 -10.88 -22.57
CA GLU A 14 40.70 -12.00 -23.35
C GLU A 14 39.81 -12.54 -24.47
N LEU A 15 38.51 -12.25 -24.49
CA LEU A 15 37.61 -12.71 -25.56
C LEU A 15 36.73 -11.57 -26.05
N LYS A 16 36.97 -11.15 -27.29
CA LYS A 16 36.27 -10.01 -27.93
C LYS A 16 35.23 -10.47 -28.95
N SER A 17 35.24 -11.75 -29.33
CA SER A 17 34.34 -12.32 -30.35
C SER A 17 34.13 -13.83 -30.17
N PHE A 18 33.05 -14.37 -30.74
CA PHE A 18 32.77 -15.82 -30.78
C PHE A 18 33.93 -16.65 -31.37
N MET A 19 34.71 -16.03 -32.26
CA MET A 19 35.87 -16.65 -32.92
C MET A 19 37.00 -16.98 -31.94
N ASP A 20 37.06 -16.26 -30.82
CA ASP A 20 38.12 -16.41 -29.84
C ASP A 20 37.88 -17.61 -28.88
N LEU A 21 36.69 -18.22 -28.93
CA LEU A 21 36.38 -19.43 -28.15
C LEU A 21 37.17 -20.66 -28.65
N PRO A 22 37.62 -21.55 -27.75
CA PRO A 22 38.12 -22.87 -28.15
C PRO A 22 37.07 -23.63 -28.97
N ASP A 23 37.49 -24.35 -30.02
CA ASP A 23 36.56 -24.99 -30.96
C ASP A 23 35.64 -26.02 -30.28
N GLU A 24 36.11 -26.69 -29.22
CA GLU A 24 35.33 -27.59 -28.38
C GLU A 24 34.23 -26.87 -27.58
N GLU A 25 34.45 -25.59 -27.26
CA GLU A 25 33.47 -24.75 -26.56
C GLU A 25 32.48 -24.10 -27.53
N LYS A 26 32.86 -23.73 -28.76
CA LYS A 26 31.95 -23.12 -29.76
C LYS A 26 30.66 -23.92 -29.99
N LEU A 27 30.73 -25.26 -29.86
CA LEU A 27 29.55 -26.13 -29.97
C LEU A 27 28.50 -25.85 -28.87
N ASN A 28 28.95 -25.41 -27.71
CA ASN A 28 28.14 -25.07 -26.55
C ASN A 28 27.69 -23.61 -26.54
N PHE A 29 28.00 -22.79 -27.55
CA PHE A 29 27.61 -21.37 -27.61
C PHE A 29 26.93 -21.03 -28.94
N GLN A 30 26.06 -20.02 -28.92
CA GLN A 30 25.36 -19.44 -30.05
C GLN A 30 25.86 -18.00 -30.22
N GLU A 31 26.33 -17.69 -31.42
CA GLU A 31 26.68 -16.33 -31.84
C GLU A 31 25.41 -15.48 -32.04
N LEU A 32 25.46 -14.23 -31.60
CA LEU A 32 24.39 -13.24 -31.70
C LEU A 32 24.68 -12.25 -32.84
N GLY A 33 23.63 -11.60 -33.35
CA GLY A 33 23.73 -10.70 -34.50
C GLY A 33 24.55 -9.43 -34.26
N ASP A 34 24.89 -9.10 -33.01
CA ASP A 34 25.72 -7.97 -32.60
C ASP A 34 27.19 -8.34 -32.38
N GLY A 35 27.59 -9.59 -32.64
CA GLY A 35 28.94 -10.11 -32.42
C GLY A 35 29.17 -10.68 -31.02
N GLY A 36 28.16 -10.66 -30.14
CA GLY A 36 28.17 -11.35 -28.86
C GLY A 36 27.96 -12.87 -29.00
N PHE A 37 28.10 -13.62 -27.91
CA PHE A 37 27.79 -15.05 -27.89
C PHE A 37 27.30 -15.51 -26.52
N VAL A 38 26.43 -16.52 -26.50
CA VAL A 38 25.81 -17.07 -25.28
C VAL A 38 25.76 -18.58 -25.30
N ARG A 39 25.84 -19.22 -24.13
CA ARG A 39 25.87 -20.69 -24.05
C ARG A 39 24.53 -21.28 -24.51
N LYS A 40 24.54 -22.29 -25.39
CA LYS A 40 23.41 -23.11 -25.82
C LYS A 40 22.89 -23.97 -24.66
N GLU A 41 22.22 -23.36 -23.68
CA GLU A 41 21.36 -24.07 -22.73
C GLU A 41 20.03 -23.31 -22.53
N VAL A 42 19.07 -23.99 -21.90
CA VAL A 42 17.59 -23.86 -21.91
C VAL A 42 17.01 -22.50 -21.47
N GLU A 43 17.49 -21.36 -21.97
CA GLU A 43 16.76 -20.10 -21.92
C GLU A 43 15.94 -19.88 -23.18
N LYS A 44 14.67 -19.49 -23.00
CA LYS A 44 13.73 -19.27 -24.11
C LYS A 44 14.15 -18.12 -25.04
N ASN A 45 15.02 -17.20 -24.59
CA ASN A 45 15.52 -16.10 -25.41
C ASN A 45 17.01 -15.76 -25.08
N PRO A 46 17.98 -16.27 -25.87
CA PRO A 46 19.40 -16.05 -25.66
C PRO A 46 19.84 -14.57 -25.72
N GLU A 47 19.13 -13.73 -26.48
CA GLU A 47 19.48 -12.32 -26.63
C GLU A 47 19.16 -11.51 -25.37
N VAL A 48 18.03 -11.78 -24.72
CA VAL A 48 17.67 -11.16 -23.43
C VAL A 48 18.68 -11.53 -22.35
N ALA A 49 19.15 -12.77 -22.39
CA ALA A 49 20.17 -13.26 -21.49
C ALA A 49 21.49 -12.49 -21.63
N HIS A 50 21.91 -12.25 -22.87
CA HIS A 50 23.12 -11.47 -23.16
C HIS A 50 23.00 -10.03 -22.65
N ARG A 51 21.88 -9.36 -22.97
CA ARG A 51 21.65 -7.97 -22.55
C ARG A 51 21.59 -7.83 -21.03
N MET A 52 20.96 -8.78 -20.33
CA MET A 52 20.99 -8.83 -18.87
C MET A 52 22.42 -9.08 -18.34
N GLY A 53 23.18 -9.98 -18.96
CA GLY A 53 24.56 -10.28 -18.60
C GLY A 53 25.48 -9.06 -18.68
N ILE A 54 25.31 -8.20 -19.69
CA ILE A 54 26.06 -6.93 -19.80
C ILE A 54 25.83 -6.05 -18.55
N VAL A 55 24.58 -5.94 -18.10
CA VAL A 55 24.24 -5.17 -16.88
C VAL A 55 24.84 -5.84 -15.64
N GLU A 56 24.71 -7.15 -15.51
CA GLU A 56 25.27 -7.91 -14.38
C GLU A 56 26.81 -7.75 -14.30
N ASP A 57 27.53 -7.80 -15.42
CA ASP A 57 28.98 -7.64 -15.47
C ASP A 57 29.43 -6.23 -15.03
N GLN A 58 28.69 -5.19 -15.42
CA GLN A 58 28.95 -3.82 -14.95
C GLN A 58 28.75 -3.71 -13.43
N ILE A 59 27.72 -4.36 -12.90
CA ILE A 59 27.46 -4.41 -11.45
C ILE A 59 28.58 -5.15 -10.74
N ILE A 60 28.97 -6.34 -11.23
CA ILE A 60 30.06 -7.15 -10.67
C ILE A 60 31.35 -6.33 -10.57
N ASN A 61 31.74 -5.64 -11.65
CA ASN A 61 32.95 -4.82 -11.66
C ASN A 61 32.88 -3.68 -10.64
N THR A 62 31.72 -3.03 -10.53
CA THR A 62 31.49 -1.98 -9.51
C THR A 62 31.64 -2.53 -8.10
N LEU A 63 31.01 -3.67 -7.81
CA LEU A 63 31.04 -4.29 -6.48
C LEU A 63 32.44 -4.77 -6.12
N LYS A 64 33.15 -5.42 -7.05
CA LYS A 64 34.54 -5.86 -6.86
C LYS A 64 35.44 -4.67 -6.51
N HIS A 65 35.33 -3.57 -7.25
CA HIS A 65 36.09 -2.37 -6.96
C HIS A 65 35.77 -1.80 -5.56
N GLU A 66 34.49 -1.72 -5.17
CA GLU A 66 34.11 -1.26 -3.82
C GLU A 66 34.65 -2.18 -2.70
N LEU A 67 34.62 -3.50 -2.91
CA LEU A 67 35.14 -4.48 -1.96
C LEU A 67 36.67 -4.42 -1.84
N GLU A 68 37.36 -4.25 -2.98
CA GLU A 68 38.82 -4.06 -3.02
C GLU A 68 39.24 -2.78 -2.30
N VAL A 69 38.56 -1.66 -2.55
CA VAL A 69 38.82 -0.37 -1.87
C VAL A 69 38.49 -0.46 -0.38
N GLY A 70 37.46 -1.23 -0.01
CA GLY A 70 37.10 -1.47 1.38
C GLY A 70 38.14 -2.31 2.15
N GLY A 71 38.97 -3.09 1.46
CA GLY A 71 40.11 -3.80 2.02
C GLY A 71 39.76 -4.91 3.03
N LEU A 72 38.50 -5.34 3.10
CA LEU A 72 38.03 -6.41 3.99
C LEU A 72 37.76 -7.67 3.20
N SER A 73 38.28 -8.81 3.66
CA SER A 73 37.88 -10.12 3.13
C SER A 73 36.49 -10.53 3.61
N GLN A 74 35.83 -11.44 2.88
CA GLN A 74 34.52 -11.99 3.27
C GLN A 74 34.55 -12.63 4.67
N GLN A 75 35.62 -13.37 4.99
CA GLN A 75 35.77 -14.02 6.29
C GLN A 75 35.93 -12.99 7.43
N GLU A 76 36.70 -11.92 7.20
CA GLU A 76 36.83 -10.84 8.19
C GLU A 76 35.50 -10.10 8.39
N ALA A 77 34.76 -9.84 7.32
CA ALA A 77 33.43 -9.24 7.41
C ALA A 77 32.46 -10.14 8.22
N LEU A 78 32.49 -11.46 8.02
CA LEU A 78 31.67 -12.41 8.77
C LEU A 78 32.02 -12.44 10.26
N THR A 79 33.30 -12.45 10.60
CA THR A 79 33.76 -12.37 11.98
C THR A 79 33.29 -11.08 12.63
N ARG A 80 33.50 -9.92 12.00
CA ARG A 80 33.08 -8.61 12.53
C ARG A 80 31.56 -8.47 12.64
N TYR A 81 30.82 -9.06 11.71
CA TYR A 81 29.35 -9.12 11.77
C TYR A 81 28.86 -9.86 13.02
N ASN A 82 29.44 -11.04 13.30
CA ASN A 82 29.08 -11.85 14.46
C ASN A 82 29.48 -11.15 15.77
N GLU A 83 30.70 -10.59 15.84
CA GLU A 83 31.16 -9.83 17.00
C GLU A 83 30.27 -8.61 17.30
N ALA A 84 29.85 -7.87 16.26
CA ALA A 84 28.92 -6.76 16.42
C ALA A 84 27.55 -7.24 16.93
N GLY A 85 27.08 -8.41 16.47
CA GLY A 85 25.86 -9.04 16.94
C GLY A 85 25.89 -9.43 18.42
N GLU A 86 27.00 -10.03 18.88
CA GLU A 86 27.22 -10.38 20.28
C GLU A 86 27.28 -9.14 21.20
N LYS A 87 27.82 -8.04 20.68
CA LYS A 87 27.92 -6.75 21.39
C LYS A 87 26.66 -5.89 21.29
N TYR A 88 25.61 -6.36 20.61
CA TYR A 88 24.40 -5.57 20.29
C TYR A 88 24.69 -4.24 19.56
N ASP A 89 25.78 -4.17 18.79
CA ASP A 89 26.14 -3.02 17.96
C ASP A 89 25.45 -3.10 16.60
N TYR A 90 24.20 -2.65 16.56
CA TYR A 90 23.36 -2.70 15.38
C TYR A 90 23.93 -1.94 14.16
N LYS A 91 24.68 -0.85 14.40
CA LYS A 91 25.23 -0.03 13.32
C LYS A 91 26.32 -0.79 12.56
N ASN A 92 27.28 -1.35 13.30
CA ASN A 92 28.36 -2.14 12.70
C ASN A 92 27.84 -3.47 12.17
N GLN A 93 26.87 -4.09 12.85
CA GLN A 93 26.24 -5.31 12.35
C GLN A 93 25.57 -5.07 10.99
N LYS A 94 24.83 -3.96 10.82
CA LYS A 94 24.24 -3.59 9.52
C LYS A 94 25.32 -3.39 8.46
N LEU A 95 26.36 -2.60 8.77
CA LEU A 95 27.46 -2.32 7.85
C LEU A 95 28.15 -3.59 7.32
N TYR A 96 28.54 -4.51 8.22
CA TYR A 96 29.21 -5.74 7.81
C TYR A 96 28.24 -6.72 7.11
N GLY A 97 26.96 -6.70 7.48
CA GLY A 97 25.91 -7.43 6.77
C GLY A 97 25.80 -6.99 5.31
N ASP A 98 25.83 -5.69 5.05
CA ASP A 98 25.79 -5.17 3.68
C ASP A 98 27.04 -5.53 2.87
N ILE A 99 28.23 -5.57 3.50
CA ILE A 99 29.47 -6.03 2.85
C ILE A 99 29.36 -7.52 2.47
N LEU A 100 28.89 -8.37 3.39
CA LEU A 100 28.67 -9.80 3.13
C LEU A 100 27.66 -10.02 1.98
N ARG A 101 26.62 -9.19 1.90
CA ARG A 101 25.70 -9.21 0.76
C ARG A 101 26.40 -8.86 -0.54
N LYS A 102 27.26 -7.84 -0.58
CA LYS A 102 28.01 -7.50 -1.81
C LYS A 102 28.92 -8.64 -2.28
N PHE A 103 29.59 -9.36 -1.37
CA PHE A 103 30.36 -10.55 -1.73
C PHE A 103 29.46 -11.63 -2.35
N SER A 104 28.31 -11.90 -1.73
CA SER A 104 27.32 -12.86 -2.24
C SER A 104 26.72 -12.42 -3.57
N ASP A 105 26.46 -11.12 -3.75
CA ASP A 105 25.96 -10.58 -5.01
C ASP A 105 26.97 -10.82 -6.13
N VAL A 106 28.27 -10.57 -5.89
CA VAL A 106 29.32 -10.87 -6.88
C VAL A 106 29.34 -12.36 -7.23
N GLU A 107 29.30 -13.25 -6.23
CA GLU A 107 29.34 -14.69 -6.45
C GLU A 107 28.08 -15.19 -7.20
N PHE A 108 26.90 -14.70 -6.80
CA PHE A 108 25.63 -15.04 -7.41
C PHE A 108 25.54 -14.51 -8.83
N LEU A 109 25.88 -13.25 -9.08
CA LEU A 109 25.87 -12.66 -10.42
C LEU A 109 26.86 -13.39 -11.34
N SER A 110 28.05 -13.73 -10.86
CA SER A 110 29.08 -14.40 -11.69
C SER A 110 28.81 -15.88 -11.95
N SER A 111 28.22 -16.61 -10.99
CA SER A 111 28.19 -18.08 -11.02
C SER A 111 26.87 -18.74 -10.64
N GLY A 112 25.89 -17.94 -10.21
CA GLY A 112 24.59 -18.42 -9.72
C GLY A 112 24.62 -19.12 -8.38
N LYS A 113 25.79 -19.16 -7.73
CA LYS A 113 25.92 -19.69 -6.39
C LYS A 113 25.31 -18.72 -5.40
N ASP A 114 24.48 -19.28 -4.55
CA ASP A 114 23.85 -18.57 -3.44
C ASP A 114 24.87 -18.37 -2.30
N TYR A 115 24.49 -17.63 -1.25
CA TYR A 115 25.31 -17.42 -0.05
C TYR A 115 25.94 -18.72 0.44
N ASP A 116 27.20 -18.65 0.89
CA ASP A 116 27.84 -19.74 1.60
C ASP A 116 27.08 -20.10 2.88
N GLU A 117 27.19 -21.35 3.32
CA GLU A 117 26.39 -21.88 4.43
C GLU A 117 26.63 -21.13 5.75
N ALA A 118 27.86 -20.66 6.00
CA ALA A 118 28.18 -19.92 7.21
C ALA A 118 27.49 -18.54 7.21
N THR A 119 27.51 -17.85 6.08
CA THR A 119 26.78 -16.58 5.89
C THR A 119 25.26 -16.80 5.95
N LYS A 120 24.72 -17.87 5.38
CA LYS A 120 23.30 -18.25 5.50
C LYS A 120 22.89 -18.43 6.95
N GLN A 121 23.69 -19.14 7.74
CA GLN A 121 23.40 -19.36 9.16
C GLN A 121 23.49 -18.07 9.97
N ALA A 122 24.41 -17.16 9.62
CA ALA A 122 24.52 -15.86 10.26
C ALA A 122 23.29 -14.97 9.99
N PHE A 123 22.76 -14.97 8.76
CA PHE A 123 21.54 -14.24 8.41
C PHE A 123 20.26 -14.93 8.90
N LYS A 124 20.18 -16.26 8.91
CA LYS A 124 18.99 -17.01 9.39
C LYS A 124 18.60 -16.68 10.83
N LYS A 125 19.55 -16.21 11.64
CA LYS A 125 19.31 -15.81 13.04
C LYS A 125 18.57 -14.48 13.20
N ARG A 126 18.50 -13.62 12.18
CA ARG A 126 17.79 -12.32 12.25
C ARG A 126 17.20 -11.95 10.89
N TRP A 127 15.90 -11.66 10.88
CA TRP A 127 15.09 -11.14 9.77
C TRP A 127 15.85 -10.26 8.78
N ASP A 128 16.30 -10.84 7.68
CA ASP A 128 16.55 -10.11 6.44
C ASP A 128 16.42 -11.06 5.26
N SER A 129 15.62 -10.66 4.27
CA SER A 129 15.46 -11.39 3.02
C SER A 129 16.83 -11.61 2.36
N LEU A 130 17.07 -12.81 1.81
CA LEU A 130 18.24 -13.17 0.97
C LEU A 130 18.27 -12.43 -0.39
N GLY A 131 17.84 -11.17 -0.40
CA GLY A 131 17.83 -10.30 -1.57
C GLY A 131 19.18 -9.65 -1.83
N TYR A 132 19.29 -8.98 -2.96
CA TYR A 132 20.48 -8.22 -3.33
C TYR A 132 20.77 -7.09 -2.33
N SER A 133 22.06 -6.74 -2.18
CA SER A 133 22.46 -5.55 -1.43
C SER A 133 21.84 -4.27 -2.02
N ASP A 134 21.67 -3.23 -1.20
CA ASP A 134 21.16 -1.93 -1.63
C ASP A 134 21.94 -1.36 -2.83
N LYS A 135 23.26 -1.59 -2.87
CA LYS A 135 24.11 -1.16 -3.98
C LYS A 135 23.75 -1.89 -5.27
N THR A 136 23.69 -3.22 -5.24
CA THR A 136 23.31 -4.04 -6.40
C THR A 136 21.93 -3.67 -6.94
N GLN A 137 20.95 -3.48 -6.05
CA GLN A 137 19.61 -3.07 -6.47
C GLN A 137 19.59 -1.69 -7.12
N SER A 138 20.37 -0.75 -6.59
CA SER A 138 20.51 0.60 -7.18
C SER A 138 21.20 0.53 -8.55
N SER A 139 22.28 -0.24 -8.66
CA SER A 139 22.99 -0.41 -9.93
C SER A 139 22.14 -1.08 -11.00
N PHE A 140 21.25 -2.01 -10.64
CA PHE A 140 20.25 -2.54 -11.59
C PHE A 140 19.30 -1.46 -12.09
N LEU A 141 18.76 -0.61 -11.21
CA LEU A 141 17.86 0.48 -11.61
C LEU A 141 18.53 1.51 -12.52
N GLU A 142 19.82 1.75 -12.32
CA GLU A 142 20.63 2.70 -13.09
C GLU A 142 21.12 2.12 -14.43
N GLY A 143 21.47 0.83 -14.45
CA GLY A 143 22.16 0.19 -15.58
C GLY A 143 21.28 -0.40 -16.67
N ILE A 144 20.01 -0.69 -16.40
CA ILE A 144 19.10 -1.24 -17.41
C ILE A 144 18.59 -0.17 -18.38
N ASP A 145 18.43 -0.53 -19.66
CA ASP A 145 17.60 0.26 -20.57
C ASP A 145 16.12 0.01 -20.25
N LYS A 146 15.42 1.06 -19.81
CA LYS A 146 14.00 0.99 -19.44
C LYS A 146 13.09 0.70 -20.63
N LYS A 147 13.58 0.89 -21.86
CA LYS A 147 12.87 0.53 -23.10
C LYS A 147 13.06 -0.95 -23.47
N ASP A 148 14.02 -1.65 -22.87
CA ASP A 148 14.19 -3.10 -23.02
C ASP A 148 13.22 -3.83 -22.10
N LEU A 149 11.97 -3.95 -22.56
CA LEU A 149 10.87 -4.49 -21.78
C LEU A 149 11.08 -5.95 -21.37
N GLU A 150 11.86 -6.72 -22.13
CA GLU A 150 12.17 -8.12 -21.80
C GLU A 150 13.14 -8.20 -20.61
N VAL A 151 14.19 -7.36 -20.61
CA VAL A 151 15.14 -7.25 -19.48
C VAL A 151 14.44 -6.69 -18.25
N VAL A 152 13.63 -5.64 -18.40
CA VAL A 152 12.82 -5.09 -17.29
C VAL A 152 11.89 -6.16 -16.71
N SER A 153 11.21 -6.93 -17.56
CA SER A 153 10.32 -8.01 -17.11
C SER A 153 11.08 -9.11 -16.38
N ARG A 154 12.29 -9.48 -16.84
CA ARG A 154 13.16 -10.45 -16.18
C ARG A 154 13.56 -9.97 -14.79
N LEU A 155 13.95 -8.70 -14.65
CA LEU A 155 14.33 -8.12 -13.37
C LEU A 155 13.13 -7.98 -12.40
N LEU A 156 11.94 -7.61 -12.91
CA LEU A 156 10.72 -7.59 -12.09
C LEU A 156 10.35 -8.99 -11.55
N LEU A 157 10.66 -10.05 -12.28
CA LEU A 157 10.43 -11.44 -11.85
C LEU A 157 11.55 -11.99 -10.95
N ASP A 158 12.68 -11.30 -10.82
CA ASP A 158 13.76 -11.72 -9.94
C ASP A 158 13.33 -11.60 -8.47
N LYS A 159 13.37 -12.72 -7.74
CA LYS A 159 12.98 -12.78 -6.32
C LYS A 159 13.99 -12.10 -5.39
N ARG A 160 15.24 -11.91 -5.84
CA ARG A 160 16.27 -11.19 -5.07
C ARG A 160 16.17 -9.67 -5.23
N PHE A 161 15.53 -9.22 -6.30
CA PHE A 161 15.29 -7.81 -6.53
C PHE A 161 14.02 -7.37 -5.79
N SER A 162 14.19 -6.59 -4.71
CA SER A 162 13.08 -6.10 -3.89
C SER A 162 12.61 -4.70 -4.29
N ARG A 163 13.43 -3.91 -4.99
CA ARG A 163 13.09 -2.57 -5.51
C ARG A 163 12.18 -2.60 -6.75
N LYS A 164 11.29 -3.59 -6.86
CA LYS A 164 10.32 -3.74 -7.96
C LYS A 164 9.44 -2.49 -8.12
N GLY A 165 9.01 -1.89 -7.01
CA GLY A 165 8.21 -0.67 -7.00
C GLY A 165 8.93 0.53 -7.62
N ASP A 166 10.23 0.68 -7.34
CA ASP A 166 11.03 1.76 -7.93
C ASP A 166 11.24 1.51 -9.43
N LEU A 167 11.47 0.27 -9.83
CA LEU A 167 11.56 -0.10 -11.24
C LEU A 167 10.26 0.22 -11.99
N ALA A 168 9.10 -0.16 -11.44
CA ALA A 168 7.82 0.14 -12.06
C ALA A 168 7.53 1.65 -12.12
N LYS A 169 8.02 2.45 -11.15
CA LYS A 169 7.87 3.92 -11.22
C LYS A 169 8.59 4.54 -12.41
N LEU A 170 9.68 3.90 -12.88
CA LEU A 170 10.48 4.34 -14.02
C LEU A 170 9.86 3.99 -15.38
N LEU A 171 8.77 3.21 -15.40
CA LEU A 171 7.97 2.98 -16.60
C LEU A 171 7.08 4.20 -16.85
N GLU A 172 7.35 4.93 -17.92
CA GLU A 172 6.71 6.21 -18.24
C GLU A 172 5.49 6.07 -19.15
N ASP A 173 5.43 5.04 -19.99
CA ASP A 173 4.39 4.86 -20.99
C ASP A 173 3.49 3.63 -20.77
N GLU A 174 2.21 3.78 -21.12
CA GLU A 174 1.19 2.74 -20.95
C GLU A 174 1.44 1.51 -21.84
N SER A 175 2.08 1.67 -23.01
CA SER A 175 2.35 0.57 -23.93
C SER A 175 3.35 -0.41 -23.32
N SER A 176 4.40 0.12 -22.69
CA SER A 176 5.40 -0.64 -21.95
C SER A 176 4.77 -1.40 -20.79
N ILE A 177 3.92 -0.73 -19.98
CA ILE A 177 3.21 -1.38 -18.86
C ILE A 177 2.35 -2.55 -19.37
N LYS A 178 1.58 -2.36 -20.44
CA LYS A 178 0.73 -3.40 -21.04
C LYS A 178 1.55 -4.58 -21.58
N THR A 179 2.69 -4.30 -22.20
CA THR A 179 3.58 -5.31 -22.77
C THR A 179 4.23 -6.15 -21.67
N ILE A 180 4.77 -5.49 -20.62
CA ILE A 180 5.33 -6.17 -19.45
C ILE A 180 4.25 -6.98 -18.73
N PHE A 181 3.04 -6.43 -18.56
CA PHE A 181 1.91 -7.15 -17.97
C PHE A 181 1.65 -8.48 -18.69
N ASN A 182 1.56 -8.46 -20.02
CA ASN A 182 1.35 -9.69 -20.81
C ASN A 182 2.48 -10.71 -20.63
N TYR A 183 3.71 -10.26 -20.36
CA TYR A 183 4.85 -11.14 -20.12
C TYR A 183 4.85 -11.76 -18.72
N VAL A 184 4.30 -11.06 -17.71
CA VAL A 184 4.41 -11.44 -16.29
C VAL A 184 3.12 -11.97 -15.67
N LYS A 185 1.96 -11.81 -16.34
CA LYS A 185 0.64 -12.10 -15.75
C LYS A 185 0.44 -13.51 -15.20
N ASP A 186 1.06 -14.50 -15.84
CA ASP A 186 0.98 -15.92 -15.44
C ASP A 186 2.15 -16.36 -14.54
N LYS A 187 3.03 -15.44 -14.12
CA LYS A 187 4.32 -15.75 -13.46
C LYS A 187 4.41 -15.22 -12.03
N ASP A 188 3.98 -13.97 -11.80
CA ASP A 188 4.06 -13.33 -10.48
C ASP A 188 2.94 -12.28 -10.32
N ILE A 189 1.90 -12.63 -9.55
CA ILE A 189 0.75 -11.76 -9.29
C ILE A 189 1.15 -10.47 -8.56
N ASN A 190 2.26 -10.46 -7.82
CA ASN A 190 2.70 -9.27 -7.09
C ASN A 190 3.23 -8.21 -8.04
N VAL A 191 4.00 -8.65 -9.04
CA VAL A 191 4.47 -7.80 -10.13
C VAL A 191 3.27 -7.27 -10.92
N VAL A 192 2.28 -8.12 -11.17
CA VAL A 192 1.05 -7.70 -11.86
C VAL A 192 0.31 -6.62 -11.09
N ALA A 193 0.10 -6.81 -9.78
CA ALA A 193 -0.58 -5.83 -8.95
C ALA A 193 0.08 -4.45 -9.05
N LEU A 194 1.41 -4.42 -8.98
CA LEU A 194 2.22 -3.22 -9.10
C LEU A 194 2.04 -2.53 -10.48
N LEU A 195 2.02 -3.30 -11.57
CA LEU A 195 1.84 -2.77 -12.93
C LEU A 195 0.42 -2.21 -13.13
N ILE A 196 -0.60 -2.92 -12.64
CA ILE A 196 -1.99 -2.46 -12.68
C ILE A 196 -2.12 -1.17 -11.89
N GLU A 197 -1.56 -1.09 -10.67
CA GLU A 197 -1.58 0.11 -9.84
C GLU A 197 -0.96 1.31 -10.56
N LYS A 198 0.23 1.11 -11.17
CA LYS A 198 0.98 2.16 -11.87
C LYS A 198 0.30 2.70 -13.13
N SER A 199 -0.42 1.85 -13.87
CA SER A 199 -1.15 2.30 -15.07
C SER A 199 -2.15 3.40 -14.73
N ARG A 200 -2.40 4.31 -15.66
CA ARG A 200 -3.47 5.32 -15.61
C ARG A 200 -4.62 5.00 -16.55
N ASP A 201 -4.49 3.95 -17.36
CA ASP A 201 -5.50 3.51 -18.32
C ASP A 201 -6.57 2.68 -17.61
N LYS A 202 -7.78 3.27 -17.50
CA LYS A 202 -8.95 2.64 -16.90
C LYS A 202 -9.30 1.31 -17.55
N ASP A 203 -9.37 1.27 -18.87
CA ASP A 203 -9.84 0.11 -19.62
C ASP A 203 -8.84 -1.05 -19.49
N PHE A 204 -7.55 -0.72 -19.48
CA PHE A 204 -6.51 -1.69 -19.16
C PHE A 204 -6.65 -2.25 -17.75
N LYS A 205 -6.81 -1.41 -16.72
CA LYS A 205 -6.95 -1.90 -15.33
C LYS A 205 -8.13 -2.84 -15.18
N ILE A 206 -9.28 -2.51 -15.80
CA ILE A 206 -10.48 -3.34 -15.76
C ILE A 206 -10.24 -4.68 -16.47
N ARG A 207 -9.67 -4.66 -17.68
CA ARG A 207 -9.32 -5.88 -18.42
C ARG A 207 -8.34 -6.76 -17.64
N ALA A 208 -7.29 -6.15 -17.09
CA ALA A 208 -6.27 -6.84 -16.31
C ALA A 208 -6.85 -7.49 -15.05
N LEU A 209 -7.79 -6.82 -14.35
CA LEU A 209 -8.49 -7.42 -13.22
C LEU A 209 -9.30 -8.66 -13.64
N ARG A 210 -9.97 -8.64 -14.79
CA ARG A 210 -10.70 -9.80 -15.32
C ARG A 210 -9.75 -10.97 -15.57
N GLU A 211 -8.67 -10.73 -16.32
CA GLU A 211 -7.66 -11.74 -16.63
C GLU A 211 -7.05 -12.36 -15.36
N ILE A 212 -6.71 -11.55 -14.36
CA ILE A 212 -6.11 -12.04 -13.11
C ILE A 212 -7.13 -12.79 -12.25
N SER A 213 -8.39 -12.36 -12.24
CA SER A 213 -9.45 -13.08 -11.53
C SER A 213 -9.64 -14.48 -12.10
N GLU A 214 -9.57 -14.65 -13.43
CA GLU A 214 -9.62 -15.96 -14.09
C GLU A 214 -8.41 -16.84 -13.69
N ILE A 215 -7.21 -16.28 -13.72
CA ILE A 215 -5.97 -16.98 -13.30
C ILE A 215 -6.10 -17.45 -11.85
N VAL A 216 -6.43 -16.55 -10.92
CA VAL A 216 -6.56 -16.87 -9.48
C VAL A 216 -7.61 -17.97 -9.24
N ASN A 217 -8.73 -17.91 -9.96
CA ASN A 217 -9.79 -18.91 -9.83
C ASN A 217 -9.39 -20.31 -10.32
N SER A 218 -8.42 -20.39 -11.24
CA SER A 218 -7.89 -21.66 -11.76
C SER A 218 -6.83 -22.32 -10.86
N LEU A 219 -6.32 -21.62 -9.85
CA LEU A 219 -5.28 -22.12 -8.95
C LEU A 219 -5.81 -23.15 -7.93
N VAL A 220 -4.92 -24.04 -7.48
CA VAL A 220 -5.18 -25.02 -6.41
C VAL A 220 -5.20 -24.34 -5.03
N SER A 221 -5.86 -24.95 -4.04
CA SER A 221 -6.26 -24.29 -2.77
C SER A 221 -5.15 -23.56 -2.01
N THR A 222 -3.92 -24.07 -2.01
CA THR A 222 -2.81 -23.46 -1.25
C THR A 222 -2.25 -22.21 -1.94
N GLU A 223 -2.02 -22.28 -3.25
CA GLU A 223 -1.55 -21.16 -4.08
C GLU A 223 -2.63 -20.10 -4.26
N LYS A 224 -3.89 -20.54 -4.29
CA LYS A 224 -5.06 -19.69 -4.41
C LYS A 224 -5.18 -18.69 -3.26
N ARG A 225 -4.88 -19.09 -2.02
CA ARG A 225 -5.02 -18.19 -0.86
C ARG A 225 -4.09 -16.97 -0.93
N ASP A 226 -2.83 -17.19 -1.29
CA ASP A 226 -1.85 -16.09 -1.43
C ASP A 226 -2.23 -15.20 -2.62
N ALA A 227 -2.62 -15.82 -3.74
CA ALA A 227 -3.09 -15.12 -4.93
C ALA A 227 -4.36 -14.27 -4.67
N GLU A 228 -5.30 -14.76 -3.86
CA GLU A 228 -6.51 -14.05 -3.45
C GLU A 228 -6.20 -12.80 -2.62
N TYR A 229 -5.18 -12.84 -1.76
CA TYR A 229 -4.75 -11.66 -1.01
C TYR A 229 -4.34 -10.53 -1.97
N HIS A 230 -3.53 -10.84 -2.98
CA HIS A 230 -3.09 -9.87 -3.98
C HIS A 230 -4.24 -9.40 -4.88
N LEU A 231 -5.14 -10.30 -5.27
CA LEU A 231 -6.35 -9.95 -6.02
C LEU A 231 -7.22 -8.94 -5.24
N ASN A 232 -7.45 -9.16 -3.95
CA ASN A 232 -8.21 -8.23 -3.10
C ASN A 232 -7.53 -6.85 -3.04
N SER A 233 -6.19 -6.80 -3.01
CA SER A 233 -5.44 -5.53 -3.06
C SER A 233 -5.63 -4.80 -4.39
N ILE A 234 -5.60 -5.54 -5.51
CA ILE A 234 -5.85 -4.97 -6.85
C ILE A 234 -7.28 -4.42 -6.92
N GLN A 235 -8.27 -5.18 -6.44
CA GLN A 235 -9.67 -4.75 -6.39
C GLN A 235 -9.84 -3.45 -5.57
N ALA A 236 -9.20 -3.34 -4.41
CA ALA A 236 -9.25 -2.13 -3.59
C ALA A 236 -8.61 -0.92 -4.28
N SER A 237 -7.43 -1.09 -4.90
CA SER A 237 -6.75 -0.03 -5.65
C SER A 237 -7.58 0.43 -6.87
N LEU A 238 -8.16 -0.50 -7.62
CA LEU A 238 -9.03 -0.17 -8.75
C LEU A 238 -10.33 0.50 -8.28
N ALA A 239 -10.93 0.05 -7.18
CA ALA A 239 -12.10 0.68 -6.60
C ALA A 239 -11.82 2.13 -6.22
N GLU A 240 -10.68 2.40 -5.57
CA GLU A 240 -10.25 3.76 -5.22
C GLU A 240 -10.08 4.61 -6.48
N TYR A 241 -9.35 4.11 -7.48
CA TYR A 241 -9.13 4.81 -8.74
C TYR A 241 -10.45 5.16 -9.44
N LEU A 242 -11.38 4.20 -9.59
CA LEU A 242 -12.63 4.42 -10.30
C LEU A 242 -13.54 5.40 -9.56
N ILE A 243 -13.65 5.28 -8.23
CA ILE A 243 -14.50 6.16 -7.43
C ILE A 243 -13.95 7.59 -7.41
N LEU A 244 -12.66 7.76 -7.10
CA LEU A 244 -12.06 9.09 -6.96
C LEU A 244 -11.87 9.80 -8.30
N SER A 245 -11.79 9.05 -9.41
CA SER A 245 -11.73 9.63 -10.77
C SER A 245 -13.11 9.85 -11.42
N GLY A 246 -14.21 9.65 -10.68
CA GLY A 246 -15.58 9.88 -11.19
C GLY A 246 -16.15 8.78 -12.10
N ASN A 247 -15.47 7.65 -12.27
CA ASN A 247 -15.92 6.51 -13.07
C ASN A 247 -16.86 5.58 -12.26
N HIS A 248 -17.88 6.15 -11.63
CA HIS A 248 -18.76 5.44 -10.70
C HIS A 248 -19.56 4.32 -11.37
N THR A 249 -20.03 4.55 -12.60
CA THR A 249 -20.76 3.54 -13.38
C THR A 249 -19.92 2.29 -13.60
N ASP A 250 -18.65 2.45 -14.00
CA ASP A 250 -17.75 1.31 -14.19
C ASP A 250 -17.53 0.57 -12.88
N PHE A 251 -17.30 1.28 -11.77
CA PHE A 251 -17.17 0.65 -10.46
C PHE A 251 -18.41 -0.18 -10.10
N PHE A 252 -19.61 0.39 -10.21
CA PHE A 252 -20.84 -0.32 -9.82
C PHE A 252 -21.18 -1.47 -10.77
N ASN A 253 -20.88 -1.37 -12.07
CA ASN A 253 -20.99 -2.49 -13.00
C ASN A 253 -20.07 -3.64 -12.58
N LEU A 254 -18.82 -3.35 -12.17
CA LEU A 254 -17.89 -4.39 -11.69
C LEU A 254 -18.33 -5.01 -10.35
N VAL A 255 -19.04 -4.26 -9.51
CA VAL A 255 -19.66 -4.80 -8.29
C VAL A 255 -20.84 -5.72 -8.64
N GLU A 256 -21.66 -5.33 -9.60
CA GLU A 256 -22.81 -6.13 -10.07
C GLU A 256 -22.37 -7.41 -10.79
N ASP A 257 -21.27 -7.34 -11.56
CA ASP A 257 -20.60 -8.50 -12.19
C ASP A 257 -19.90 -9.41 -11.16
N GLY A 258 -19.77 -9.00 -9.89
CA GLY A 258 -19.08 -9.74 -8.83
C GLY A 258 -17.55 -9.73 -8.96
N LEU A 259 -16.98 -8.91 -9.85
CA LEU A 259 -15.53 -8.80 -10.05
C LEU A 259 -14.84 -7.96 -8.95
N ILE A 260 -15.57 -7.01 -8.36
CA ILE A 260 -15.15 -6.23 -7.20
C ILE A 260 -16.21 -6.36 -6.12
N LYS A 261 -15.79 -6.36 -4.85
CA LYS A 261 -16.72 -6.29 -3.71
C LYS A 261 -16.99 -4.83 -3.37
N ALA A 262 -18.22 -4.48 -3.02
CA ALA A 262 -18.51 -3.11 -2.52
C ALA A 262 -17.63 -2.76 -1.31
N GLU A 263 -17.32 -3.77 -0.49
CA GLU A 263 -16.44 -3.69 0.67
C GLU A 263 -14.98 -3.32 0.32
N SER A 264 -14.56 -3.41 -0.94
CA SER A 264 -13.25 -2.93 -1.41
C SER A 264 -13.10 -1.41 -1.23
N ALA A 265 -14.20 -0.67 -1.03
CA ALA A 265 -14.16 0.77 -0.74
C ALA A 265 -13.81 1.13 0.72
N ASN A 266 -13.78 0.15 1.64
CA ASN A 266 -13.68 0.39 3.08
C ASN A 266 -12.46 1.21 3.54
N SER A 267 -11.33 1.11 2.83
CA SER A 267 -10.09 1.82 3.16
C SER A 267 -10.15 3.31 2.82
N PHE A 268 -10.98 3.73 1.86
CA PHE A 268 -11.01 5.09 1.33
C PHE A 268 -12.38 5.77 1.40
N LEU A 269 -13.35 5.22 2.15
CA LEU A 269 -14.70 5.84 2.34
C LEU A 269 -14.65 7.33 2.71
N HIS A 270 -13.65 7.72 3.52
CA HIS A 270 -13.42 9.10 3.96
C HIS A 270 -13.05 10.08 2.84
N LYS A 271 -12.59 9.58 1.69
CA LYS A 271 -12.25 10.34 0.48
C LYS A 271 -13.42 10.49 -0.50
N ILE A 272 -14.57 9.88 -0.21
CA ILE A 272 -15.74 9.91 -1.09
C ILE A 272 -16.65 11.08 -0.69
N ASP A 273 -16.58 12.16 -1.47
CA ASP A 273 -17.35 13.38 -1.18
C ASP A 273 -18.85 13.20 -1.43
N SER A 274 -19.23 12.43 -2.46
CA SER A 274 -20.64 12.26 -2.83
C SER A 274 -21.38 11.27 -1.92
N ASP A 275 -22.34 11.78 -1.15
CA ASP A 275 -23.26 10.96 -0.35
C ASP A 275 -24.12 10.02 -1.22
N HIS A 276 -24.40 10.41 -2.46
CA HIS A 276 -25.07 9.53 -3.41
C HIS A 276 -24.23 8.29 -3.75
N VAL A 277 -22.92 8.44 -3.91
CA VAL A 277 -22.00 7.31 -4.15
C VAL A 277 -21.92 6.42 -2.92
N LEU A 278 -21.80 7.01 -1.72
CA LEU A 278 -21.84 6.26 -0.46
C LEU A 278 -23.15 5.48 -0.30
N TYR A 279 -24.27 6.07 -0.71
CA TYR A 279 -25.57 5.41 -0.71
C TYR A 279 -25.66 4.24 -1.70
N GLN A 280 -25.11 4.40 -2.91
CA GLN A 280 -25.02 3.29 -3.86
C GLN A 280 -24.11 2.16 -3.37
N LEU A 281 -23.08 2.46 -2.57
CA LEU A 281 -22.22 1.46 -1.91
C LEU A 281 -22.99 0.67 -0.84
N VAL A 282 -23.71 1.35 0.07
CA VAL A 282 -24.43 0.65 1.16
C VAL A 282 -25.49 -0.31 0.63
N THR A 283 -26.21 0.06 -0.45
CA THR A 283 -27.26 -0.77 -1.05
C THR A 283 -26.73 -2.03 -1.73
N ARG A 284 -25.44 -2.06 -2.09
CA ARG A 284 -24.75 -3.21 -2.72
C ARG A 284 -23.90 -4.04 -1.74
N THR A 285 -23.72 -3.55 -0.52
CA THR A 285 -22.92 -4.21 0.52
C THR A 285 -23.69 -5.41 1.11
N SER A 286 -22.97 -6.51 1.35
CA SER A 286 -23.52 -7.73 1.94
C SER A 286 -23.35 -7.83 3.46
N ASN A 287 -22.49 -6.97 4.02
CA ASN A 287 -22.17 -6.92 5.44
C ASN A 287 -22.84 -5.73 6.15
N PRO A 288 -23.75 -5.95 7.12
CA PRO A 288 -24.43 -4.84 7.82
C PRO A 288 -23.47 -3.95 8.61
N ARG A 289 -22.33 -4.47 9.11
CA ARG A 289 -21.32 -3.64 9.78
C ARG A 289 -20.66 -2.67 8.80
N THR A 290 -20.44 -3.10 7.57
CA THR A 290 -19.91 -2.21 6.53
C THR A 290 -20.92 -1.12 6.17
N VAL A 291 -22.22 -1.43 6.10
CA VAL A 291 -23.27 -0.41 5.92
C VAL A 291 -23.21 0.64 7.02
N ILE A 292 -23.15 0.24 8.29
CA ILE A 292 -23.06 1.15 9.43
C ILE A 292 -21.78 2.00 9.37
N ARG A 293 -20.65 1.38 9.02
CA ARG A 293 -19.37 2.09 8.84
C ARG A 293 -19.46 3.15 7.72
N ILE A 294 -20.21 2.89 6.64
CA ILE A 294 -20.39 3.85 5.56
C ILE A 294 -21.31 5.01 6.00
N PHE A 295 -22.36 4.76 6.78
CA PHE A 295 -23.25 5.82 7.31
C PHE A 295 -22.49 6.92 8.05
N LYS A 296 -21.42 6.56 8.77
CA LYS A 296 -20.51 7.50 9.43
C LYS A 296 -19.96 8.59 8.50
N PHE A 297 -19.81 8.30 7.21
CA PHE A 297 -19.27 9.21 6.19
C PHE A 297 -20.34 10.00 5.44
N MET A 298 -21.62 9.77 5.71
CA MET A 298 -22.74 10.46 5.07
C MET A 298 -23.23 11.62 5.94
N ALA A 299 -23.69 12.70 5.31
CA ALA A 299 -24.20 13.90 5.98
C ALA A 299 -25.53 14.43 5.40
N ASP A 300 -26.06 13.81 4.35
CA ASP A 300 -27.33 14.13 3.71
C ASP A 300 -28.49 13.41 4.43
N PRO A 301 -29.35 14.15 5.17
CA PRO A 301 -30.49 13.56 5.87
C PRO A 301 -31.54 12.96 4.92
N VAL A 302 -31.63 13.40 3.66
CA VAL A 302 -32.60 12.89 2.69
C VAL A 302 -32.35 11.41 2.40
N ILE A 303 -31.09 10.99 2.39
CA ILE A 303 -30.74 9.58 2.13
C ILE A 303 -31.18 8.69 3.29
N PHE A 304 -30.96 9.13 4.53
CA PHE A 304 -31.41 8.38 5.69
C PHE A 304 -32.95 8.31 5.76
N ALA A 305 -33.64 9.41 5.44
CA ALA A 305 -35.09 9.42 5.32
C ALA A 305 -35.58 8.40 4.29
N ARG A 306 -34.98 8.37 3.09
CA ARG A 306 -35.29 7.36 2.05
C ARG A 306 -35.07 5.93 2.53
N ILE A 307 -33.96 5.67 3.23
CA ILE A 307 -33.67 4.33 3.80
C ILE A 307 -34.81 3.90 4.75
N ILE A 308 -35.28 4.82 5.59
CA ILE A 308 -36.35 4.58 6.56
C ILE A 308 -37.70 4.37 5.83
N GLU A 309 -38.05 5.27 4.91
CA GLU A 309 -39.29 5.22 4.12
C GLU A 309 -39.42 3.93 3.31
N THR A 310 -38.32 3.48 2.69
CA THR A 310 -38.27 2.21 1.94
C THR A 310 -38.15 0.98 2.84
N GLN A 311 -38.13 1.15 4.16
CA GLN A 311 -37.92 0.09 5.14
C GLN A 311 -36.67 -0.75 4.84
N GLY A 312 -35.64 -0.12 4.26
CA GLY A 312 -34.39 -0.78 3.89
C GLY A 312 -34.56 -1.89 2.86
N LEU A 313 -35.66 -1.92 2.10
CA LEU A 313 -35.88 -2.92 1.05
C LEU A 313 -34.85 -2.82 -0.08
N GLU A 314 -34.18 -1.67 -0.19
CA GLU A 314 -33.11 -1.41 -1.15
C GLU A 314 -31.80 -2.17 -0.82
N PHE A 315 -31.63 -2.63 0.42
CA PHE A 315 -30.50 -3.48 0.84
C PHE A 315 -30.76 -4.94 0.47
N LYS A 316 -30.76 -5.25 -0.83
CA LYS A 316 -31.11 -6.57 -1.38
C LYS A 316 -30.22 -7.71 -0.87
N ASN A 317 -28.98 -7.40 -0.50
CA ASN A 317 -27.99 -8.37 -0.04
C ASN A 317 -28.05 -8.65 1.48
N LEU A 318 -28.97 -8.00 2.21
CA LEU A 318 -29.16 -8.17 3.65
C LEU A 318 -30.45 -8.93 3.95
N ASN A 319 -30.40 -9.85 4.91
CA ASN A 319 -31.61 -10.51 5.42
C ASN A 319 -32.46 -9.55 6.28
N GLU A 320 -33.67 -9.96 6.64
CA GLU A 320 -34.62 -9.13 7.42
C GLU A 320 -34.05 -8.63 8.76
N GLY A 321 -33.43 -9.51 9.55
CA GLY A 321 -32.84 -9.13 10.84
C GLY A 321 -31.70 -8.12 10.68
N GLN A 322 -30.88 -8.27 9.63
CA GLN A 322 -29.82 -7.32 9.29
C GLN A 322 -30.38 -5.98 8.83
N ARG A 323 -31.43 -5.98 8.00
CA ARG A 323 -32.12 -4.75 7.55
C ARG A 323 -32.73 -4.00 8.71
N SER A 324 -33.37 -4.69 9.65
CA SER A 324 -33.91 -4.07 10.88
C SER A 324 -32.83 -3.35 11.68
N ASN A 325 -31.63 -3.94 11.80
CA ASN A 325 -30.51 -3.29 12.49
C ASN A 325 -30.01 -2.05 11.73
N VAL A 326 -29.89 -2.13 10.40
CA VAL A 326 -29.50 -0.98 9.55
C VAL A 326 -30.52 0.15 9.67
N LEU A 327 -31.82 -0.15 9.65
CA LEU A 327 -32.90 0.83 9.82
C LEU A 327 -32.79 1.58 11.13
N LYS A 328 -32.65 0.87 12.25
CA LYS A 328 -32.47 1.50 13.57
C LYS A 328 -31.27 2.43 13.59
N MET A 329 -30.20 2.12 12.84
CA MET A 329 -29.03 2.98 12.76
C MET A 329 -29.28 4.17 11.83
N ALA A 330 -29.98 3.99 10.71
CA ALA A 330 -30.37 5.08 9.84
C ALA A 330 -31.25 6.12 10.58
N GLU A 331 -32.18 5.68 11.41
CA GLU A 331 -32.98 6.54 12.29
C GLU A 331 -32.11 7.37 13.24
N LYS A 332 -31.11 6.75 13.87
CA LYS A 332 -30.18 7.46 14.78
C LYS A 332 -29.33 8.49 14.05
N TYR A 333 -28.81 8.15 12.87
CA TYR A 333 -28.04 9.09 12.05
C TYR A 333 -28.92 10.25 11.55
N LEU A 334 -30.15 9.97 11.12
CA LEU A 334 -31.11 11.01 10.70
C LEU A 334 -31.41 11.96 11.85
N ASN A 335 -31.74 11.43 13.03
CA ASN A 335 -31.99 12.24 14.22
C ASN A 335 -30.76 13.06 14.60
N ALA A 336 -29.57 12.48 14.54
CA ALA A 336 -28.33 13.16 14.86
C ALA A 336 -28.03 14.32 13.90
N LEU A 337 -28.29 14.14 12.60
CA LEU A 337 -28.11 15.20 11.60
C LEU A 337 -29.13 16.35 11.73
N ASN A 338 -30.33 16.05 12.23
CA ASN A 338 -31.41 17.00 12.43
C ASN A 338 -31.37 17.70 13.80
N SER A 339 -30.60 17.16 14.75
CA SER A 339 -30.46 17.70 16.10
C SER A 339 -29.23 18.61 16.21
N GLU A 340 -29.23 19.51 17.20
CA GLU A 340 -28.01 20.26 17.53
C GLU A 340 -26.92 19.30 18.08
N PRO A 341 -25.66 19.43 17.62
CA PRO A 341 -24.57 18.62 18.12
C PRO A 341 -24.22 19.04 19.55
N GLN A 342 -23.80 18.06 20.36
CA GLN A 342 -23.29 18.30 21.69
C GLN A 342 -21.76 18.42 21.62
N ILE A 343 -21.23 19.60 21.93
CA ILE A 343 -19.81 19.92 21.79
C ILE A 343 -19.19 20.19 23.15
N PHE A 344 -18.12 19.46 23.50
CA PHE A 344 -17.48 19.54 24.82
C PHE A 344 -15.97 19.69 24.73
N GLU A 345 -15.42 20.53 25.59
CA GLU A 345 -13.99 20.58 25.88
C GLU A 345 -13.69 19.62 27.04
N ALA A 346 -13.06 18.47 26.74
CA ALA A 346 -12.63 17.53 27.78
C ALA A 346 -11.36 18.03 28.49
N ASP A 347 -10.46 18.68 27.76
CA ASP A 347 -9.44 19.55 28.33
C ASP A 347 -9.10 20.69 27.38
N ARG A 348 -8.46 21.71 27.95
CA ARG A 348 -7.87 22.83 27.24
C ARG A 348 -6.91 22.39 26.14
N LEU A 349 -7.07 23.01 24.98
CA LEU A 349 -6.17 22.88 23.84
C LEU A 349 -4.79 23.49 24.15
N LYS A 350 -3.73 22.85 23.67
CA LYS A 350 -2.30 23.22 23.77
C LYS A 350 -1.60 22.97 22.43
N ASP A 351 -0.31 22.65 22.43
CA ASP A 351 0.50 22.45 21.22
C ASP A 351 0.07 21.21 20.41
N GLN A 352 -0.34 20.13 21.09
CA GLN A 352 -0.79 18.89 20.46
C GLN A 352 -2.18 18.53 20.95
N ASN A 353 -3.14 18.43 20.03
CA ASN A 353 -4.53 18.22 20.38
C ASN A 353 -5.16 17.13 19.53
N LYS A 354 -6.17 16.49 20.11
CA LYS A 354 -7.00 15.46 19.49
C LYS A 354 -8.45 15.85 19.61
N PHE A 355 -9.24 15.34 18.69
CA PHE A 355 -10.68 15.39 18.80
C PHE A 355 -11.30 14.04 18.47
N VAL A 356 -12.50 13.85 18.98
CA VAL A 356 -13.34 12.69 18.70
C VAL A 356 -14.72 13.16 18.26
N ILE A 357 -15.34 12.33 17.42
CA ILE A 357 -16.71 12.49 16.96
C ILE A 357 -17.43 11.16 17.00
N GLY A 358 -18.64 11.14 17.53
CA GLY A 358 -19.50 9.96 17.43
C GLY A 358 -20.97 10.25 17.59
N VAL A 359 -21.78 9.22 17.31
CA VAL A 359 -23.24 9.27 17.41
C VAL A 359 -23.67 8.42 18.60
N THR A 360 -24.50 8.99 19.49
CA THR A 360 -25.00 8.20 20.62
C THR A 360 -25.90 7.08 20.18
N THR A 361 -25.83 6.00 20.95
CA THR A 361 -26.67 4.82 20.72
C THR A 361 -27.91 4.78 21.60
N ASP A 362 -28.13 5.81 22.42
CA ASP A 362 -29.39 6.03 23.14
C ASP A 362 -30.52 6.41 22.18
N ASN A 363 -31.73 6.57 22.72
CA ASN A 363 -32.96 6.72 21.93
C ASN A 363 -33.00 8.00 21.09
N GLU A 364 -32.24 9.04 21.45
CA GLU A 364 -32.30 10.32 20.75
C GLU A 364 -31.37 10.38 19.54
N GLY A 365 -30.21 9.69 19.58
CA GLY A 365 -29.21 9.74 18.52
C GLY A 365 -28.72 11.17 18.27
N LYS A 366 -27.65 11.60 18.95
CA LYS A 366 -27.04 12.92 18.77
C LYS A 366 -25.57 12.80 18.38
N TYR A 367 -25.09 13.77 17.59
CA TYR A 367 -23.64 13.90 17.38
C TYR A 367 -22.99 14.50 18.62
N TYR A 368 -21.88 13.90 19.01
CA TYR A 368 -20.98 14.39 20.05
C TYR A 368 -19.63 14.69 19.43
N ILE A 369 -19.13 15.89 19.68
CA ILE A 369 -17.80 16.31 19.24
C ILE A 369 -17.05 16.80 20.47
N SER A 370 -15.86 16.28 20.71
CA SER A 370 -15.06 16.71 21.86
C SER A 370 -13.58 16.70 21.55
N TRP A 371 -12.82 17.51 22.28
CA TRP A 371 -11.37 17.61 22.14
C TRP A 371 -10.65 17.65 23.48
N SER A 372 -9.37 17.32 23.43
CA SER A 372 -8.43 17.42 24.54
C SER A 372 -6.99 17.57 24.01
N ASN A 373 -6.08 18.04 24.86
CA ASN A 373 -4.65 18.01 24.57
C ASN A 373 -4.06 16.60 24.81
N THR A 374 -3.00 16.25 24.09
CA THR A 374 -2.38 14.92 24.17
C THR A 374 -1.71 14.62 25.51
N GLY A 375 -1.39 15.65 26.30
CA GLY A 375 -0.82 15.50 27.64
C GLY A 375 -1.84 15.05 28.68
N SER A 376 -3.08 15.54 28.60
CA SER A 376 -4.18 15.09 29.47
C SER A 376 -4.75 13.75 29.01
N HIS A 377 -4.90 13.54 27.68
CA HIS A 377 -5.47 12.33 27.10
C HIS A 377 -4.52 11.73 26.05
N GLY A 378 -3.83 10.66 26.45
CA GLY A 378 -2.80 9.98 25.66
C GLY A 378 -3.35 9.29 24.42
N TYR A 379 -4.61 8.84 24.45
CA TYR A 379 -5.31 8.17 23.35
C TYR A 379 -6.66 8.84 23.06
N HIS A 380 -7.19 8.71 21.84
CA HIS A 380 -8.51 9.24 21.48
C HIS A 380 -9.61 8.58 22.30
N LYS A 381 -9.47 7.28 22.62
CA LYS A 381 -10.42 6.55 23.46
C LYS A 381 -10.57 7.13 24.87
N ASP A 382 -9.52 7.76 25.38
CA ASP A 382 -9.54 8.33 26.72
C ASP A 382 -10.53 9.52 26.78
N ILE A 383 -10.67 10.27 25.67
CA ILE A 383 -11.65 11.37 25.54
C ILE A 383 -13.08 10.82 25.64
N PHE A 384 -13.41 9.74 24.92
CA PHE A 384 -14.72 9.09 25.06
C PHE A 384 -14.96 8.53 26.47
N GLN A 385 -13.92 8.01 27.13
CA GLN A 385 -14.04 7.54 28.52
C GLN A 385 -14.28 8.69 29.51
N SER A 386 -13.69 9.87 29.30
CA SER A 386 -14.05 11.08 30.05
C SER A 386 -15.51 11.45 29.81
N LEU A 387 -15.95 11.52 28.54
CA LEU A 387 -17.35 11.83 28.20
C LEU A 387 -18.35 10.85 28.83
N GLN A 388 -18.03 9.56 28.83
CA GLN A 388 -18.87 8.53 29.45
C GLN A 388 -18.94 8.69 30.98
N ARG A 389 -17.82 9.02 31.63
CA ARG A 389 -17.78 9.20 33.09
C ARG A 389 -18.48 10.48 33.54
N GLU A 390 -18.24 11.59 32.84
CA GLU A 390 -18.71 12.92 33.24
C GLU A 390 -20.16 13.18 32.85
N PHE A 391 -20.54 12.78 31.63
CA PHE A 391 -21.84 13.11 31.05
C PHE A 391 -22.74 11.89 30.83
N ARG A 392 -22.29 10.68 31.21
CA ARG A 392 -23.02 9.41 31.01
C ARG A 392 -23.36 9.13 29.54
N ILE A 393 -22.56 9.64 28.62
CA ILE A 393 -22.73 9.46 27.18
C ILE A 393 -22.21 8.08 26.77
N ASN A 394 -23.03 7.28 26.08
CA ASN A 394 -22.62 5.98 25.55
C ASN A 394 -22.67 5.94 24.01
N ILE A 395 -21.51 5.74 23.40
CA ILE A 395 -21.30 5.68 21.95
C ILE A 395 -20.65 4.33 21.67
N GLN A 396 -21.27 3.48 20.85
CA GLN A 396 -20.67 2.19 20.46
C GLN A 396 -19.46 2.41 19.53
N ASP A 397 -18.52 1.45 19.52
CA ASP A 397 -17.24 1.58 18.80
C ASP A 397 -17.41 1.89 17.31
N ASP A 398 -18.38 1.28 16.64
CA ASP A 398 -18.65 1.48 15.20
C ASP A 398 -19.07 2.91 14.84
N PHE A 399 -19.47 3.73 15.83
CA PHE A 399 -19.89 5.12 15.66
C PHE A 399 -18.81 6.11 16.05
N ARG A 400 -17.64 5.64 16.49
CA ARG A 400 -16.54 6.50 16.96
C ARG A 400 -15.61 6.84 15.80
N SER A 401 -15.08 8.05 15.85
CA SER A 401 -14.08 8.61 14.94
C SER A 401 -13.24 9.64 15.67
N GLY A 402 -12.17 10.09 15.04
CA GLY A 402 -11.51 11.31 15.47
C GLY A 402 -10.37 11.69 14.55
N GLY A 403 -9.62 12.68 15.00
CA GLY A 403 -8.44 13.19 14.32
C GLY A 403 -7.65 14.09 15.27
N TYR A 404 -6.92 15.04 14.70
CA TYR A 404 -6.10 15.99 15.44
C TYR A 404 -6.62 17.41 15.19
N ILE A 405 -6.32 18.30 16.15
CA ILE A 405 -6.54 19.74 15.99
C ILE A 405 -5.20 20.44 16.06
N GLN A 406 -4.81 21.08 14.97
CA GLN A 406 -3.66 21.97 14.93
C GLN A 406 -4.12 23.40 15.20
N LEU A 407 -3.43 24.08 16.12
CA LEU A 407 -3.65 25.48 16.39
C LEU A 407 -2.64 26.33 15.61
N GLY A 408 -3.14 27.31 14.86
CA GLY A 408 -2.35 28.28 14.12
C GLY A 408 -2.83 29.71 14.35
N GLN A 409 -2.28 30.64 13.56
CA GLN A 409 -2.70 32.04 13.51
C GLN A 409 -3.00 32.42 12.06
N GLU A 410 -4.05 33.20 11.85
CA GLU A 410 -4.44 33.76 10.54
C GLU A 410 -5.15 35.09 10.77
N ASP A 411 -4.79 36.12 10.02
CA ASP A 411 -5.38 37.47 10.06
C ASP A 411 -5.57 38.08 11.47
N GLY A 412 -4.66 37.78 12.40
CA GLY A 412 -4.71 38.26 13.78
C GLY A 412 -5.67 37.49 14.71
N GLY A 413 -6.35 36.47 14.20
CA GLY A 413 -7.18 35.51 14.95
C GLY A 413 -6.48 34.16 15.18
N ALA A 414 -7.12 33.29 15.96
CA ALA A 414 -6.69 31.90 16.05
C ALA A 414 -7.27 31.07 14.91
N MET A 415 -6.51 30.11 14.42
CA MET A 415 -6.99 29.11 13.47
C MET A 415 -6.97 27.74 14.14
N ALA A 416 -8.04 26.98 14.01
CA ALA A 416 -8.12 25.58 14.42
C ALA A 416 -8.32 24.72 13.16
N ILE A 417 -7.31 23.91 12.84
CA ILE A 417 -7.33 23.00 11.70
C ILE A 417 -7.64 21.60 12.20
N PHE A 418 -8.76 21.03 11.78
CA PHE A 418 -9.12 19.63 12.01
C PHE A 418 -8.51 18.78 10.90
N ASP A 419 -7.66 17.83 11.24
CA ASP A 419 -6.90 17.05 10.27
C ASP A 419 -6.65 15.61 10.73
N SER A 420 -6.04 14.82 9.84
CA SER A 420 -5.51 13.49 10.13
C SER A 420 -6.59 12.50 10.63
N SER A 421 -6.17 11.34 11.14
CA SER A 421 -7.09 10.27 11.57
C SER A 421 -6.83 9.86 13.02
N SER A 422 -7.86 9.35 13.70
CA SER A 422 -7.68 8.77 15.03
C SER A 422 -6.92 7.45 14.93
N GLY A 423 -5.90 7.28 15.77
CA GLY A 423 -5.20 6.00 15.91
C GLY A 423 -6.08 4.89 16.53
N ASP A 424 -7.12 5.25 17.29
CA ASP A 424 -8.03 4.29 17.92
C ASP A 424 -9.26 3.99 17.04
N PHE A 425 -9.78 5.00 16.32
CA PHE A 425 -11.11 4.93 15.68
C PHE A 425 -11.11 5.19 14.17
N GLY A 426 -9.94 5.47 13.59
CA GLY A 426 -9.78 5.81 12.19
C GLY A 426 -10.43 7.15 11.80
N ASN A 427 -10.69 7.28 10.50
CA ASN A 427 -11.13 8.52 9.88
C ASN A 427 -12.53 8.99 10.34
N TYR A 428 -12.70 10.30 10.35
CA TYR A 428 -13.97 10.98 10.58
C TYR A 428 -14.60 11.47 9.27
N SER A 429 -15.86 11.91 9.31
CA SER A 429 -16.51 12.56 8.17
C SER A 429 -16.29 14.06 8.19
N HIS A 430 -15.53 14.58 7.23
CA HIS A 430 -15.33 16.02 7.09
C HIS A 430 -16.65 16.76 6.83
N LYS A 431 -17.59 16.12 6.09
CA LYS A 431 -18.93 16.67 5.82
C LYS A 431 -19.73 16.93 7.08
N VAL A 432 -19.60 16.05 8.08
CA VAL A 432 -20.26 16.25 9.38
C VAL A 432 -19.65 17.42 10.13
N LEU A 433 -18.32 17.58 10.12
CA LEU A 433 -17.69 18.76 10.73
C LEU A 433 -18.06 20.06 9.99
N GLU A 434 -18.08 20.06 8.66
CA GLU A 434 -18.48 21.23 7.86
C GLU A 434 -19.94 21.62 8.15
N ARG A 435 -20.86 20.65 8.26
CA ARG A 435 -22.26 20.90 8.66
C ARG A 435 -22.37 21.62 10.00
N PHE A 436 -21.52 21.26 10.97
CA PHE A 436 -21.54 21.82 12.33
C PHE A 436 -20.49 22.90 12.58
N LYS A 437 -19.83 23.40 11.52
CA LYS A 437 -18.76 24.39 11.58
C LYS A 437 -19.12 25.66 12.36
N PRO A 438 -20.34 26.23 12.26
CA PRO A 438 -20.71 27.40 13.08
C PRO A 438 -20.68 27.10 14.58
N LYS A 439 -21.19 25.93 15.01
CA LYS A 439 -21.19 25.52 16.42
C LYS A 439 -19.79 25.16 16.91
N LEU A 440 -18.96 24.55 16.07
CA LEU A 440 -17.55 24.30 16.37
C LEU A 440 -16.80 25.60 16.59
N ARG A 441 -17.01 26.59 15.71
CA ARG A 441 -16.40 27.92 15.84
C ARG A 441 -16.78 28.59 17.16
N GLU A 442 -18.06 28.57 17.52
CA GLU A 442 -18.53 29.14 18.77
C GLU A 442 -17.91 28.45 19.99
N ALA A 443 -17.91 27.11 20.02
CA ALA A 443 -17.35 26.36 21.13
C ALA A 443 -15.82 26.54 21.26
N LEU A 444 -15.10 26.59 20.15
CA LEU A 444 -13.66 26.88 20.13
C LEU A 444 -13.33 28.31 20.54
N ARG A 445 -14.14 29.30 20.13
CA ARG A 445 -14.01 30.69 20.60
C ARG A 445 -14.15 30.77 22.11
N ASN A 446 -15.12 30.04 22.67
CA ASN A 446 -15.33 29.99 24.12
C ASN A 446 -14.15 29.32 24.85
N SER A 447 -13.62 28.21 24.30
CA SER A 447 -12.46 27.49 24.85
C SER A 447 -11.16 28.31 24.78
N LEU A 448 -10.92 29.01 23.66
CA LEU A 448 -9.67 29.74 23.41
C LEU A 448 -9.70 31.21 23.85
N GLY A 449 -10.88 31.78 24.13
CA GLY A 449 -11.05 33.16 24.57
C GLY A 449 -10.74 34.22 23.50
N LYS A 450 -10.79 33.86 22.21
CA LYS A 450 -10.48 34.73 21.06
C LYS A 450 -11.24 34.26 19.84
N GLU A 451 -11.40 35.14 18.84
CA GLU A 451 -12.00 34.75 17.56
C GLU A 451 -11.21 33.61 16.89
N VAL A 452 -11.94 32.64 16.34
CA VAL A 452 -11.39 31.40 15.77
C VAL A 452 -11.90 31.19 14.36
N GLU A 453 -11.00 30.99 13.41
CA GLU A 453 -11.31 30.35 12.15
C GLU A 453 -11.21 28.83 12.28
N VAL A 454 -12.20 28.11 11.76
CA VAL A 454 -12.20 26.65 11.71
C VAL A 454 -11.91 26.22 10.27
N LYS A 455 -10.84 25.45 10.09
CA LYS A 455 -10.52 24.78 8.82
C LYS A 455 -10.60 23.27 9.01
N ILE A 456 -11.05 22.58 7.98
CA ILE A 456 -11.16 21.12 7.96
C ILE A 456 -10.33 20.65 6.77
N ASP A 457 -9.25 19.92 7.05
CA ASP A 457 -8.28 19.48 6.07
C ASP A 457 -8.42 17.97 5.83
N ILE A 458 -8.67 17.62 4.57
CA ILE A 458 -8.86 16.25 4.09
C ILE A 458 -7.63 15.71 3.35
N SER A 459 -6.53 16.47 3.31
CA SER A 459 -5.37 16.18 2.45
C SER A 459 -4.43 15.07 2.94
N ARG A 460 -4.82 14.28 3.97
CA ARG A 460 -3.99 13.21 4.55
C ARG A 460 -4.72 11.90 4.74
#